data_AF-A0A9W7FIJ7-F1
#
_entry.id   AF-A0A9W7FIJ7-F1
#
_cell.length_a   1.000
_cell.length_b   1.000
_cell.length_c   1.000
_cell.angle_alpha   90.00
_cell.angle_beta   90.00
_cell.angle_gamma   90.00
#
_symmetry.space_group_name_H-M   'P 1'
#
loop_
_entity.id
_entity.type
_entity.pdbx_description
1 polymer ?
#
loop_
_entity_poly.entity_id
_entity_poly.type
_entity_poly.pdbx_seq_one_letter_code
_entity_poly.pdbx_strand_id
1 'polypeptide(L)'
;MKVYILGLFAAANAFHGPFVATPKPPLRTRLNVASLEQEVETPLAPLTAWGESFDAATLQARQRAKVEPNFPKVIDKLDLVIENELEWIGENSMSIKDDMVKYGAVVFRNFETMKEQPGFVDFYTKLGMNPCLDPLHSVSARPTIEGKGTAVYEAVNKESRKNFFIGMHNEFVGTRAPRAAAFVCFKAAEEGGEFLIANGRQIFKDLDSDLLERLYKRSIRYSVMELPFFAWVDKLPEFLQGGVMGAIKGAASAAINAKVDFSVELLEQVGGYDNTRLLQARAPSQPPVVLHPVSGEPTWFCNVHSHSSVLRKQRESLYGAEKFEDGASQINNYE
;
A
#
# COMPACT_ATOMS: atom_id res chain seq x y z
N MET A 1 12.36 7.41 35.02
CA MET A 1 11.04 7.14 35.63
C MET A 1 10.34 6.13 34.74
N LYS A 2 10.11 4.91 35.23
CA LYS A 2 9.50 3.82 34.46
C LYS A 2 8.04 4.14 34.21
N VAL A 3 7.62 4.18 32.95
CA VAL A 3 6.22 4.16 32.56
C VAL A 3 6.01 2.90 31.73
N TYR A 4 5.20 2.00 32.29
CA TYR A 4 4.68 0.81 31.63
C TYR A 4 3.45 1.22 30.84
N ILE A 5 3.29 0.68 29.63
CA ILE A 5 1.98 0.62 28.96
C ILE A 5 1.62 -0.85 28.79
N LEU A 6 0.58 -1.25 29.52
CA LEU A 6 -0.03 -2.57 29.56
C LEU A 6 -1.47 -2.45 29.01
N GLY A 7 -1.89 -3.39 28.17
CA GLY A 7 -3.29 -3.65 27.80
C GLY A 7 -3.69 -3.09 26.43
N LEU A 8 -4.37 -3.82 25.53
CA LEU A 8 -5.48 -4.75 25.78
C LEU A 8 -5.47 -5.93 24.78
N PHE A 9 -5.46 -7.16 25.30
CA PHE A 9 -6.08 -8.32 24.64
C PHE A 9 -7.49 -8.44 25.22
N ALA A 10 -8.52 -8.21 24.41
CA ALA A 10 -9.89 -8.55 24.79
C ALA A 10 -10.14 -10.02 24.38
N ALA A 11 -9.94 -10.92 25.33
CA ALA A 11 -10.54 -12.25 25.30
C ALA A 11 -11.91 -12.14 25.98
N ALA A 12 -12.99 -12.34 25.22
CA ALA A 12 -14.32 -12.54 25.79
C ALA A 12 -14.57 -14.03 25.97
N ASN A 13 -14.27 -14.54 27.17
CA ASN A 13 -14.87 -15.76 27.68
C ASN A 13 -16.19 -15.38 28.36
N ALA A 14 -17.29 -16.00 27.96
CA ALA A 14 -18.49 -16.08 28.79
C ALA A 14 -19.16 -17.45 28.57
N PHE A 15 -18.95 -18.34 29.53
CA PHE A 15 -19.75 -19.55 29.74
C PHE A 15 -20.25 -19.52 31.19
N HIS A 16 -21.58 -19.53 31.37
CA HIS A 16 -22.38 -20.46 32.21
C HIS A 16 -23.66 -19.80 32.77
N GLY A 17 -24.81 -20.47 32.55
CA GLY A 17 -26.06 -20.30 33.31
C GLY A 17 -27.33 -20.54 32.46
N PRO A 18 -28.21 -21.50 32.79
CA PRO A 18 -29.32 -21.91 31.93
C PRO A 18 -30.49 -20.92 32.03
N PHE A 19 -30.95 -20.41 30.89
CA PHE A 19 -32.16 -19.59 30.81
C PHE A 19 -33.37 -20.46 30.47
N VAL A 20 -34.35 -20.43 31.37
CA VAL A 20 -35.68 -21.02 31.22
C VAL A 20 -36.44 -20.28 30.10
N ALA A 21 -36.96 -21.03 29.14
CA ALA A 21 -37.74 -20.49 28.02
C ALA A 21 -39.16 -20.12 28.48
N THR A 22 -39.54 -18.86 28.31
CA THR A 22 -40.93 -18.40 28.34
C THR A 22 -41.35 -17.95 26.93
N PRO A 23 -42.52 -18.37 26.42
CA PRO A 23 -42.94 -18.03 25.06
C PRO A 23 -43.40 -16.57 24.97
N LYS A 24 -42.82 -15.80 24.04
CA LYS A 24 -43.29 -14.45 23.68
C LYS A 24 -44.53 -14.54 22.77
N PRO A 25 -45.52 -13.63 22.92
CA PRO A 25 -46.69 -13.57 22.04
C PRO A 25 -46.32 -13.04 20.64
N PRO A 26 -47.13 -13.33 19.61
CA PRO A 26 -46.79 -12.98 18.23
C PRO A 26 -46.89 -11.46 18.01
N LEU A 27 -45.78 -10.87 17.52
CA LEU A 27 -45.74 -9.49 17.07
C LEU A 27 -46.44 -9.36 15.71
N ARG A 28 -47.47 -8.50 15.66
CA ARG A 28 -48.14 -8.08 14.42
C ARG A 28 -47.15 -7.33 13.52
N THR A 29 -46.96 -7.85 12.31
CA THR A 29 -46.14 -7.28 11.25
C THR A 29 -46.74 -5.95 10.79
N ARG A 30 -46.06 -4.83 11.04
CA ARG A 30 -46.20 -3.61 10.22
C ARG A 30 -45.08 -3.63 9.19
N LEU A 31 -45.44 -3.85 7.94
CA LEU A 31 -44.56 -3.68 6.78
C LEU A 31 -44.23 -2.18 6.66
N ASN A 32 -43.07 -1.78 7.17
CA ASN A 32 -42.40 -0.58 6.69
C ASN A 32 -41.53 -1.02 5.51
N VAL A 33 -41.93 -0.63 4.31
CA VAL A 33 -41.08 -0.71 3.12
C VAL A 33 -40.08 0.44 3.25
N ALA A 34 -39.02 0.21 4.02
CA ALA A 34 -37.81 0.99 3.87
C ALA A 34 -37.13 0.47 2.60
N SER A 35 -36.96 1.35 1.63
CA SER A 35 -36.07 1.14 0.49
C SER A 35 -34.70 0.77 1.03
N LEU A 36 -34.34 -0.51 0.94
CA LEU A 36 -32.98 -0.98 1.12
C LEU A 36 -32.19 -0.48 -0.10
N GLU A 37 -31.73 0.76 -0.04
CA GLU A 37 -30.51 1.12 -0.78
C GLU A 37 -29.43 0.23 -0.17
N GLN A 38 -29.08 -0.82 -0.91
CA GLN A 38 -27.99 -1.70 -0.57
C GLN A 38 -26.73 -0.83 -0.69
N GLU A 39 -26.18 -0.36 0.44
CA GLU A 39 -24.86 0.25 0.47
C GLU A 39 -23.90 -0.72 -0.22
N VAL A 40 -23.49 -0.38 -1.45
CA VAL A 40 -22.54 -1.20 -2.20
C VAL A 40 -21.20 -0.99 -1.53
N GLU A 41 -20.82 -1.93 -0.68
CA GLU A 41 -19.54 -1.92 0.01
C GLU A 41 -18.40 -1.89 -1.03
N THR A 42 -17.48 -0.94 -0.89
CA THR A 42 -16.32 -0.83 -1.77
C THR A 42 -15.51 -2.13 -1.72
N PRO A 43 -15.22 -2.78 -2.86
CA PRO A 43 -14.51 -4.04 -2.87
C PRO A 43 -13.04 -3.87 -2.46
N LEU A 44 -12.38 -4.95 -2.02
CA LEU A 44 -10.93 -4.97 -1.87
C LEU A 44 -10.22 -4.75 -3.21
N ALA A 45 -9.00 -4.20 -3.18
CA ALA A 45 -8.13 -4.16 -4.35
C ALA A 45 -7.99 -5.55 -5.00
N PRO A 46 -7.83 -5.63 -6.34
CA PRO A 46 -7.70 -6.90 -7.03
C PRO A 46 -6.43 -7.63 -6.59
N LEU A 47 -6.43 -8.96 -6.76
CA LEU A 47 -5.23 -9.76 -6.56
C LEU A 47 -4.12 -9.29 -7.52
N THR A 48 -2.91 -9.25 -7.02
CA THR A 48 -1.74 -8.85 -7.82
C THR A 48 -1.49 -9.87 -8.93
N ALA A 49 -1.50 -9.39 -10.17
CA ALA A 49 -1.13 -10.19 -11.33
C ALA A 49 0.39 -10.25 -11.48
N TRP A 50 1.03 -11.25 -10.89
CA TRP A 50 2.49 -11.44 -10.97
C TRP A 50 2.99 -11.85 -12.36
N GLY A 51 2.12 -12.47 -13.16
CA GLY A 51 2.46 -12.96 -14.50
C GLY A 51 3.40 -14.16 -14.50
N GLU A 52 3.80 -14.61 -15.70
CA GLU A 52 4.81 -15.65 -15.87
C GLU A 52 6.22 -15.07 -15.81
N SER A 53 7.20 -15.91 -15.42
CA SER A 53 8.60 -15.54 -15.50
C SER A 53 9.05 -15.34 -16.94
N PHE A 54 9.92 -14.36 -17.17
CA PHE A 54 10.47 -14.04 -18.48
C PHE A 54 11.98 -13.77 -18.42
N ASP A 55 12.65 -13.82 -19.56
CA ASP A 55 14.05 -13.40 -19.66
C ASP A 55 14.14 -11.87 -19.60
N ALA A 56 14.46 -11.35 -18.41
CA ALA A 56 14.56 -9.92 -18.15
C ALA A 56 15.64 -9.24 -19.00
N ALA A 57 16.77 -9.90 -19.28
CA ALA A 57 17.86 -9.31 -20.05
C ALA A 57 17.47 -9.16 -21.53
N THR A 58 16.93 -10.23 -22.12
CA THR A 58 16.43 -10.19 -23.51
C THR A 58 15.30 -9.16 -23.65
N LEU A 59 14.37 -9.11 -22.70
CA LEU A 59 13.26 -8.18 -22.76
C LEU A 59 13.71 -6.72 -22.55
N GLN A 60 14.68 -6.47 -21.66
CA GLN A 60 15.27 -5.14 -21.47
C GLN A 60 15.98 -4.66 -22.73
N ALA A 61 16.75 -5.51 -23.39
CA ALA A 61 17.42 -5.17 -24.65
C ALA A 61 16.41 -4.75 -25.73
N ARG A 62 15.27 -5.45 -25.83
CA ARG A 62 14.17 -5.08 -26.74
C ARG A 62 13.54 -3.73 -26.37
N GLN A 63 13.30 -3.48 -25.08
CA GLN A 63 12.73 -2.21 -24.63
C GLN A 63 13.66 -1.02 -24.82
N ARG A 64 14.98 -1.21 -24.69
CA ARG A 64 15.96 -0.15 -24.94
C ARG A 64 15.90 0.39 -26.38
N ALA A 65 15.55 -0.47 -27.33
CA ALA A 65 15.38 -0.08 -28.73
C ALA A 65 14.06 0.68 -29.01
N LYS A 66 13.09 0.64 -28.09
CA LYS A 66 11.82 1.35 -28.26
C LYS A 66 11.95 2.82 -27.86
N VAL A 67 11.23 3.68 -28.58
CA VAL A 67 11.01 5.07 -28.17
C VAL A 67 9.83 5.07 -27.19
N GLU A 68 10.08 5.55 -25.96
CA GLU A 68 9.03 5.69 -24.96
C GLU A 68 8.22 6.97 -25.24
N PRO A 69 6.91 6.97 -24.96
CA PRO A 69 6.12 8.17 -25.07
C PRO A 69 6.50 9.17 -23.96
N ASN A 70 6.21 10.45 -24.19
CA ASN A 70 6.44 11.50 -23.18
C ASN A 70 5.67 11.19 -21.88
N PHE A 71 6.35 11.27 -20.74
CA PHE A 71 5.79 10.97 -19.42
C PHE A 71 5.88 12.19 -18.49
N PRO A 72 4.81 12.54 -17.76
CA PRO A 72 3.41 12.07 -17.92
C PRO A 72 2.72 12.78 -19.11
N LYS A 73 1.54 12.31 -19.50
CA LYS A 73 0.65 13.11 -20.36
C LYS A 73 0.03 14.21 -19.50
N VAL A 74 0.18 15.47 -19.92
CA VAL A 74 -0.53 16.59 -19.31
C VAL A 74 -1.78 16.90 -20.13
N ILE A 75 -2.90 17.05 -19.44
CA ILE A 75 -4.15 17.60 -19.95
C ILE A 75 -4.35 18.92 -19.21
N ASP A 76 -4.08 20.02 -19.90
CA ASP A 76 -4.28 21.36 -19.35
C ASP A 76 -5.61 21.92 -19.85
N LYS A 77 -6.48 22.36 -18.94
CA LYS A 77 -7.76 22.98 -19.31
C LYS A 77 -7.56 24.18 -20.23
N LEU A 78 -6.46 24.93 -20.09
CA LEU A 78 -6.19 26.12 -20.90
C LEU A 78 -6.00 25.80 -22.40
N ASP A 79 -5.67 24.55 -22.73
CA ASP A 79 -5.56 24.07 -24.10
C ASP A 79 -6.90 23.55 -24.67
N LEU A 80 -7.97 23.57 -23.87
CA LEU A 80 -9.28 23.00 -24.21
C LEU A 80 -10.36 24.08 -24.30
N VAL A 81 -11.32 23.87 -25.19
CA VAL A 81 -12.56 24.67 -25.25
C VAL A 81 -13.68 23.85 -24.62
N ILE A 82 -13.89 24.04 -23.33
CA ILE A 82 -14.88 23.28 -22.54
C ILE A 82 -15.75 24.21 -21.71
N GLU A 83 -17.07 24.03 -21.79
CA GLU A 83 -18.05 24.78 -20.99
C GLU A 83 -18.33 24.07 -19.65
N ASN A 84 -18.42 22.72 -19.69
CA ASN A 84 -18.66 21.87 -18.54
C ASN A 84 -17.56 20.82 -18.40
N GLU A 85 -16.75 20.96 -17.35
CA GLU A 85 -15.60 20.07 -17.11
C GLU A 85 -16.03 18.61 -16.84
N LEU A 86 -17.04 18.39 -16.00
CA LEU A 86 -17.50 17.04 -15.64
C LEU A 86 -18.12 16.29 -16.83
N GLU A 87 -18.86 17.01 -17.68
CA GLU A 87 -19.41 16.45 -18.91
C GLU A 87 -18.29 16.06 -19.87
N TRP A 88 -17.33 16.96 -20.09
CA TRP A 88 -16.17 16.69 -20.93
C TRP A 88 -15.35 15.49 -20.41
N ILE A 89 -15.13 15.38 -19.09
CA ILE A 89 -14.47 14.22 -18.47
C ILE A 89 -15.22 12.92 -18.79
N GLY A 90 -16.55 12.93 -18.69
CA GLY A 90 -17.38 11.77 -19.00
C GLY A 90 -17.28 11.35 -20.47
N GLU A 91 -17.42 12.32 -21.38
CA GLU A 91 -17.32 12.11 -22.84
C GLU A 91 -15.93 11.60 -23.26
N ASN A 92 -14.88 12.06 -22.59
CA ASN A 92 -13.49 11.71 -22.91
C ASN A 92 -12.93 10.60 -22.01
N SER A 93 -13.75 10.00 -21.14
CA SER A 93 -13.32 9.04 -20.13
C SER A 93 -12.51 7.87 -20.71
N MET A 94 -12.96 7.31 -21.84
CA MET A 94 -12.24 6.23 -22.52
C MET A 94 -10.88 6.68 -23.06
N SER A 95 -10.81 7.85 -23.71
CA SER A 95 -9.54 8.40 -24.20
C SER A 95 -8.57 8.67 -23.05
N ILE A 96 -9.07 9.18 -21.91
CA ILE A 96 -8.24 9.41 -20.72
C ILE A 96 -7.69 8.08 -20.19
N LYS A 97 -8.52 7.03 -20.11
CA LYS A 97 -8.09 5.69 -19.67
C LYS A 97 -7.07 5.08 -20.63
N ASP A 98 -7.22 5.27 -21.93
CA ASP A 98 -6.24 4.85 -22.92
C ASP A 98 -4.93 5.62 -22.78
N ASP A 99 -4.99 6.92 -22.51
CA ASP A 99 -3.83 7.76 -22.21
C ASP A 99 -3.14 7.30 -20.91
N MET A 100 -3.87 6.89 -19.87
CA MET A 100 -3.29 6.32 -18.66
C MET A 100 -2.50 5.04 -18.97
N VAL A 101 -3.00 4.17 -19.85
CA VAL A 101 -2.25 2.96 -20.26
C VAL A 101 -1.04 3.33 -21.11
N LYS A 102 -1.22 4.21 -22.11
CA LYS A 102 -0.17 4.59 -23.06
C LYS A 102 0.96 5.36 -22.39
N TYR A 103 0.63 6.42 -21.67
CA TYR A 103 1.59 7.33 -21.04
C TYR A 103 1.90 6.96 -19.59
N GLY A 104 1.21 6.00 -18.97
CA GLY A 104 1.46 5.54 -17.60
C GLY A 104 0.90 6.46 -16.51
N ALA A 105 0.78 7.75 -16.78
CA ALA A 105 0.11 8.72 -15.92
C ALA A 105 -0.47 9.87 -16.76
N VAL A 106 -1.61 10.40 -16.30
CA VAL A 106 -2.25 11.60 -16.82
C VAL A 106 -2.33 12.63 -15.70
N VAL A 107 -1.83 13.83 -15.96
CA VAL A 107 -1.87 14.96 -15.03
C VAL A 107 -2.85 16.00 -15.55
N PHE A 108 -3.92 16.23 -14.80
CA PHE A 108 -4.88 17.30 -15.08
C PHE A 108 -4.39 18.61 -14.46
N ARG A 109 -4.39 19.70 -15.23
CA ARG A 109 -4.02 21.05 -14.77
C ARG A 109 -5.13 22.07 -15.07
N ASN A 110 -5.27 23.04 -14.17
CA ASN A 110 -6.18 24.18 -14.31
C ASN A 110 -7.68 23.83 -14.38
N PHE A 111 -8.09 22.65 -13.94
CA PHE A 111 -9.50 22.30 -13.77
C PHE A 111 -10.04 22.87 -12.45
N GLU A 112 -11.25 23.43 -12.49
CA GLU A 112 -11.93 23.99 -11.32
C GLU A 112 -12.65 22.90 -10.49
N THR A 113 -13.16 21.87 -11.17
CA THR A 113 -13.94 20.77 -10.57
C THR A 113 -13.18 20.10 -9.42
N MET A 114 -11.88 19.86 -9.56
CA MET A 114 -11.10 19.08 -8.58
C MET A 114 -10.47 19.94 -7.46
N LYS A 115 -10.85 21.22 -7.31
CA LYS A 115 -10.30 22.08 -6.24
C LYS A 115 -10.78 21.72 -4.84
N GLU A 116 -11.91 21.03 -4.74
CA GLU A 116 -12.50 20.58 -3.49
C GLU A 116 -12.84 19.09 -3.54
N GLN A 117 -12.98 18.48 -2.37
CA GLN A 117 -13.25 17.05 -2.24
C GLN A 117 -14.48 16.57 -3.04
N PRO A 118 -15.66 17.20 -2.96
CA PRO A 118 -16.84 16.70 -3.69
C PRO A 118 -16.59 16.63 -5.19
N GLY A 119 -15.97 17.66 -5.77
CA GLY A 119 -15.69 17.66 -7.20
C GLY A 119 -14.57 16.69 -7.61
N PHE A 120 -13.62 16.36 -6.72
CA PHE A 120 -12.70 15.24 -6.96
C PHE A 120 -13.42 13.89 -7.00
N VAL A 121 -14.40 13.67 -6.12
CA VAL A 121 -15.26 12.46 -6.15
C VAL A 121 -16.09 12.42 -7.43
N ASP A 122 -16.68 13.54 -7.84
CA ASP A 122 -17.44 13.64 -9.08
C ASP A 122 -16.56 13.37 -10.32
N PHE A 123 -15.34 13.93 -10.35
CA PHE A 123 -14.34 13.65 -11.39
C PHE A 123 -14.08 12.14 -11.49
N TYR A 124 -13.76 11.48 -10.37
CA TYR A 124 -13.44 10.06 -10.37
C TYR A 124 -14.64 9.21 -10.82
N THR A 125 -15.83 9.57 -10.36
CA THR A 125 -17.09 8.94 -10.74
C THR A 125 -17.35 9.09 -12.24
N LYS A 126 -17.18 10.30 -12.79
CA LYS A 126 -17.36 10.57 -14.23
C LYS A 126 -16.30 9.90 -15.10
N LEU A 127 -15.07 9.74 -14.61
CA LEU A 127 -14.04 8.97 -15.30
C LEU A 127 -14.42 7.48 -15.42
N GLY A 128 -15.33 6.99 -14.57
CA GLY A 128 -15.86 5.64 -14.63
C GLY A 128 -14.80 4.59 -14.28
N MET A 129 -13.98 4.89 -13.27
CA MET A 129 -13.02 3.96 -12.68
C MET A 129 -13.68 3.18 -11.54
N ASN A 130 -13.26 1.93 -11.34
CA ASN A 130 -13.79 1.11 -10.26
C ASN A 130 -13.00 1.39 -8.97
N PRO A 131 -13.63 1.97 -7.93
CA PRO A 131 -12.97 2.17 -6.65
C PRO A 131 -12.68 0.82 -5.98
N CYS A 132 -11.62 0.78 -5.19
CA CYS A 132 -11.32 -0.35 -4.32
C CYS A 132 -10.71 0.16 -3.01
N LEU A 133 -10.86 -0.62 -1.95
CA LEU A 133 -10.23 -0.33 -0.67
C LEU A 133 -8.72 -0.43 -0.79
N ASP A 134 -8.05 0.49 -0.10
CA ASP A 134 -6.61 0.44 0.11
C ASP A 134 -6.19 -0.94 0.64
N PRO A 135 -5.18 -1.60 0.06
CA PRO A 135 -4.61 -2.83 0.63
C PRO A 135 -4.18 -2.70 2.10
N LEU A 136 -3.89 -1.48 2.56
CA LEU A 136 -3.58 -1.16 3.96
C LEU A 136 -4.80 -0.74 4.80
N HIS A 137 -6.04 -0.82 4.27
CA HIS A 137 -7.22 -0.37 5.03
C HIS A 137 -7.39 -1.12 6.36
N SER A 138 -7.00 -2.41 6.41
CA SER A 138 -7.13 -3.25 7.60
C SER A 138 -6.20 -2.83 8.75
N VAL A 139 -5.12 -2.11 8.44
CA VAL A 139 -4.19 -1.56 9.45
C VAL A 139 -4.45 -0.08 9.76
N SER A 140 -5.51 0.51 9.18
CA SER A 140 -5.96 1.90 9.45
C SER A 140 -4.82 2.92 9.36
N ALA A 141 -3.90 2.73 8.38
CA ALA A 141 -2.76 3.63 8.20
C ALA A 141 -3.17 5.03 7.74
N ARG A 142 -4.36 5.17 7.14
CA ARG A 142 -4.92 6.42 6.64
C ARG A 142 -6.34 6.65 7.19
N PRO A 143 -6.68 7.88 7.61
CA PRO A 143 -8.05 8.23 7.94
C PRO A 143 -8.90 8.28 6.66
N THR A 144 -10.08 7.67 6.72
CA THR A 144 -11.11 7.75 5.67
C THR A 144 -11.89 9.04 5.80
N ILE A 145 -12.19 9.73 4.70
CA ILE A 145 -12.80 11.07 4.75
C ILE A 145 -14.32 11.01 5.04
N GLU A 146 -15.01 9.95 4.62
CA GLU A 146 -16.47 9.79 4.78
C GLU A 146 -16.86 8.60 5.67
N GLY A 147 -15.95 8.18 6.55
CA GLY A 147 -16.13 6.99 7.39
C GLY A 147 -15.63 5.69 6.73
N LYS A 148 -15.72 4.58 7.48
CA LYS A 148 -15.17 3.28 7.07
C LYS A 148 -15.81 2.81 5.76
N GLY A 149 -14.99 2.32 4.83
CA GLY A 149 -15.47 1.72 3.58
C GLY A 149 -15.41 2.63 2.34
N THR A 150 -14.92 3.86 2.46
CA THR A 150 -14.70 4.76 1.32
C THR A 150 -13.31 4.58 0.71
N ALA A 151 -13.19 4.75 -0.61
CA ALA A 151 -11.92 4.66 -1.36
C ALA A 151 -11.16 5.99 -1.44
N VAL A 152 -11.59 7.01 -0.70
CA VAL A 152 -10.96 8.32 -0.64
C VAL A 152 -10.32 8.49 0.72
N TYR A 153 -9.01 8.73 0.70
CA TYR A 153 -8.18 8.77 1.89
C TYR A 153 -7.37 10.06 1.91
N GLU A 154 -7.19 10.64 3.08
CA GLU A 154 -6.17 11.67 3.25
C GLU A 154 -4.79 11.00 3.24
N ALA A 155 -3.87 11.52 2.44
CA ALA A 155 -2.47 11.16 2.56
C ALA A 155 -1.96 11.48 3.97
N VAL A 156 -0.93 10.77 4.45
CA VAL A 156 -0.39 11.00 5.80
C VAL A 156 0.24 12.40 5.87
N ASN A 157 -0.53 13.38 6.33
CA ASN A 157 -0.16 14.79 6.37
C ASN A 157 0.14 15.26 7.81
N LYS A 158 1.03 14.54 8.49
CA LYS A 158 1.46 14.91 9.85
C LYS A 158 2.55 15.97 9.77
N GLU A 159 2.38 17.07 10.52
CA GLU A 159 3.40 18.13 10.62
C GLU A 159 4.76 17.58 11.05
N SER A 160 4.80 16.58 11.94
CA SER A 160 6.04 15.91 12.37
C SER A 160 6.76 15.16 11.24
N ARG A 161 6.12 14.97 10.08
CA ARG A 161 6.66 14.30 8.90
C ARG A 161 6.88 15.23 7.71
N LYS A 162 6.77 16.55 7.87
CA LYS A 162 6.95 17.49 6.73
C LYS A 162 8.33 17.47 6.08
N ASN A 163 9.37 17.08 6.84
CA ASN A 163 10.75 16.96 6.34
C ASN A 163 11.07 15.55 5.82
N PHE A 164 10.06 14.66 5.73
CA PHE A 164 10.27 13.27 5.37
C PHE A 164 10.26 13.10 3.85
N PHE A 165 11.37 12.63 3.28
CA PHE A 165 11.39 12.22 1.88
C PHE A 165 10.79 10.82 1.74
N ILE A 166 9.62 10.73 1.11
CA ILE A 166 9.00 9.45 0.80
C ILE A 166 9.75 8.82 -0.39
N GLY A 167 10.48 7.73 -0.13
CA GLY A 167 11.18 7.01 -1.18
C GLY A 167 10.22 6.45 -2.24
N MET A 168 10.62 6.50 -3.52
CA MET A 168 9.84 5.94 -4.64
C MET A 168 9.37 4.50 -4.35
N HIS A 169 8.08 4.28 -4.57
CA HIS A 169 7.40 3.02 -4.36
C HIS A 169 6.18 2.93 -5.29
N ASN A 170 5.68 1.71 -5.45
CA ASN A 170 4.32 1.48 -5.92
C ASN A 170 3.40 1.49 -4.69
N GLU A 171 2.18 2.00 -4.84
CA GLU A 171 1.20 2.20 -3.75
C GLU A 171 1.11 0.98 -2.82
N PHE A 172 1.07 -0.22 -3.40
CA PHE A 172 1.26 -1.46 -2.65
C PHE A 172 1.82 -2.57 -3.55
N VAL A 173 2.73 -3.37 -3.00
CA VAL A 173 3.31 -4.55 -3.68
C VAL A 173 3.15 -5.75 -2.75
N GLY A 174 2.24 -6.66 -3.08
CA GLY A 174 1.92 -7.81 -2.23
C GLY A 174 0.77 -8.63 -2.78
N THR A 175 -0.11 -9.14 -1.92
CA THR A 175 -1.24 -10.00 -2.34
C THR A 175 -2.24 -9.26 -3.22
N ARG A 176 -2.52 -7.99 -2.93
CA ARG A 176 -3.46 -7.14 -3.67
C ARG A 176 -2.84 -5.81 -4.02
N ALA A 177 -3.04 -5.34 -5.23
CA ALA A 177 -2.48 -4.06 -5.68
C ALA A 177 -3.52 -3.31 -6.53
N PRO A 178 -3.74 -2.00 -6.28
CA PRO A 178 -4.57 -1.19 -7.15
C PRO A 178 -3.91 -1.06 -8.52
N ARG A 179 -4.72 -1.03 -9.58
CA ARG A 179 -4.23 -0.85 -10.96
C ARG A 179 -3.93 0.61 -11.31
N ALA A 180 -4.53 1.53 -10.58
CA ALA A 180 -4.35 2.97 -10.72
C ALA A 180 -4.64 3.62 -9.38
N ALA A 181 -4.02 4.78 -9.15
CA ALA A 181 -4.31 5.66 -8.05
C ALA A 181 -4.58 7.05 -8.61
N ALA A 182 -5.47 7.80 -7.94
CA ALA A 182 -5.77 9.19 -8.28
C ALA A 182 -5.36 10.06 -7.09
N PHE A 183 -4.63 11.13 -7.37
CA PHE A 183 -4.16 12.08 -6.37
C PHE A 183 -4.65 13.47 -6.73
N VAL A 184 -4.94 14.28 -5.71
CA VAL A 184 -5.40 15.65 -5.86
C VAL A 184 -4.71 16.53 -4.82
N CYS A 185 -4.35 17.74 -5.24
CA CYS A 185 -3.72 18.73 -4.39
C CYS A 185 -4.75 19.82 -4.04
N PHE A 186 -5.35 19.74 -2.85
CA PHE A 186 -6.25 20.79 -2.35
C PHE A 186 -5.49 21.99 -1.76
N LYS A 187 -4.27 21.77 -1.27
CA LYS A 187 -3.41 22.80 -0.71
C LYS A 187 -1.98 22.55 -1.17
N ALA A 188 -1.47 23.44 -2.03
CA ALA A 188 -0.07 23.40 -2.43
C ALA A 188 0.84 23.74 -1.24
N ALA A 189 2.00 23.09 -1.18
CA ALA A 189 3.04 23.45 -0.23
C ALA A 189 3.66 24.82 -0.60
N GLU A 190 4.11 25.57 0.41
CA GLU A 190 4.83 26.83 0.20
C GLU A 190 6.23 26.59 -0.39
N GLU A 191 6.89 25.51 0.05
CA GLU A 191 8.20 25.06 -0.41
C GLU A 191 8.22 23.52 -0.41
N GLY A 192 8.80 22.92 -1.46
CA GLY A 192 8.88 21.48 -1.63
C GLY A 192 7.50 20.82 -1.79
N GLY A 193 7.34 19.61 -1.24
CA GLY A 193 6.06 18.89 -1.26
C GLY A 193 5.65 18.37 -2.64
N GLU A 194 6.56 18.34 -3.60
CA GLU A 194 6.27 17.85 -4.94
C GLU A 194 5.88 16.37 -4.92
N PHE A 195 4.81 16.05 -5.64
CA PHE A 195 4.40 14.66 -5.82
C PHE A 195 5.22 14.02 -6.93
N LEU A 196 6.30 13.34 -6.55
CA LEU A 196 7.23 12.70 -7.48
C LEU A 196 6.60 11.45 -8.09
N ILE A 197 6.59 11.39 -9.43
CA ILE A 197 6.16 10.21 -10.19
C ILE A 197 7.27 9.81 -11.17
N ALA A 198 7.39 8.52 -11.42
CA ALA A 198 8.35 7.97 -12.38
C ALA A 198 7.70 6.87 -13.23
N ASN A 199 8.13 6.77 -14.49
CA ASN A 199 7.66 5.72 -15.38
C ASN A 199 8.39 4.40 -15.10
N GLY A 200 7.68 3.40 -14.57
CA GLY A 200 8.23 2.07 -14.30
C GLY A 200 8.82 1.36 -15.52
N ARG A 201 8.35 1.69 -16.74
CA ARG A 201 8.92 1.19 -18.01
C ARG A 201 10.29 1.80 -18.28
N GLN A 202 10.43 3.10 -18.03
CA GLN A 202 11.70 3.80 -18.16
C GLN A 202 12.70 3.33 -17.11
N ILE A 203 12.26 3.11 -15.86
CA ILE A 203 13.13 2.52 -14.82
C ILE A 203 13.64 1.15 -15.27
N PHE A 204 12.76 0.27 -15.75
CA PHE A 204 13.18 -1.03 -16.28
C PHE A 204 14.20 -0.91 -17.42
N LYS A 205 13.97 0.02 -18.35
CA LYS A 205 14.84 0.26 -19.51
C LYS A 205 16.22 0.77 -19.10
N ASP A 206 16.28 1.69 -18.14
CA ASP A 206 17.50 2.40 -17.74
C ASP A 206 18.30 1.68 -16.66
N LEU A 207 17.68 0.73 -15.94
CA LEU A 207 18.38 -0.03 -14.90
C LEU A 207 19.60 -0.75 -15.48
N ASP A 208 20.71 -0.73 -14.74
CA ASP A 208 21.89 -1.51 -15.08
C ASP A 208 21.53 -2.99 -15.32
N SER A 209 22.01 -3.56 -16.42
CA SER A 209 21.56 -4.90 -16.86
C SER A 209 22.02 -5.99 -15.90
N ASP A 210 23.24 -5.89 -15.36
CA ASP A 210 23.77 -6.86 -14.40
C ASP A 210 23.03 -6.77 -13.07
N LEU A 211 22.66 -5.56 -12.63
CA LEU A 211 21.80 -5.36 -11.47
C LEU A 211 20.40 -5.94 -11.69
N LEU A 212 19.75 -5.63 -12.82
CA LEU A 212 18.44 -6.14 -13.17
C LEU A 212 18.42 -7.67 -13.15
N GLU A 213 19.38 -8.30 -13.82
CA GLU A 213 19.48 -9.75 -13.90
C GLU A 213 19.64 -10.39 -12.51
N ARG A 214 20.51 -9.82 -11.66
CA ARG A 214 20.69 -10.30 -10.28
C ARG A 214 19.42 -10.17 -9.46
N LEU A 215 18.74 -9.02 -9.53
CA LEU A 215 17.49 -8.80 -8.80
C LEU A 215 16.39 -9.75 -9.28
N TYR A 216 16.28 -9.95 -10.59
CA TYR A 216 15.27 -10.82 -11.17
C TYR A 216 15.50 -12.29 -10.79
N LYS A 217 16.73 -12.79 -10.94
CA LYS A 217 17.11 -14.17 -10.57
C LYS A 217 16.96 -14.45 -9.08
N ARG A 218 17.27 -13.48 -8.22
CA ARG A 218 17.23 -13.67 -6.76
C ARG A 218 15.87 -13.33 -6.15
N SER A 219 14.99 -12.68 -6.90
CA SER A 219 13.80 -12.01 -6.36
C SER A 219 14.14 -11.01 -5.25
N ILE A 220 13.12 -10.36 -4.71
CA ILE A 220 13.23 -9.41 -3.60
C ILE A 220 12.33 -9.88 -2.46
N ARG A 221 12.76 -9.59 -1.23
CA ARG A 221 11.95 -9.71 -0.02
C ARG A 221 12.15 -8.46 0.83
N TYR A 222 11.08 -8.01 1.47
CA TYR A 222 11.12 -6.88 2.40
C TYR A 222 10.93 -7.37 3.84
N SER A 223 11.66 -6.77 4.77
CA SER A 223 11.31 -6.90 6.20
C SER A 223 10.08 -6.05 6.47
N VAL A 224 9.07 -6.64 7.10
CA VAL A 224 7.77 -6.00 7.37
C VAL A 224 7.67 -5.63 8.85
N MET A 225 8.09 -6.53 9.73
CA MET A 225 8.13 -6.29 11.17
C MET A 225 9.18 -7.16 11.85
N GLU A 226 9.68 -6.67 12.97
CA GLU A 226 10.51 -7.42 13.90
C GLU A 226 9.77 -7.53 15.24
N LEU A 227 9.74 -8.73 15.79
CA LEU A 227 9.12 -9.03 17.07
C LEU A 227 10.25 -9.43 18.04
N PRO A 228 10.82 -8.48 18.81
CA PRO A 228 12.02 -8.70 19.61
C PRO A 228 11.76 -9.35 20.99
N PHE A 229 10.55 -9.83 21.26
CA PHE A 229 10.12 -10.24 22.60
C PHE A 229 10.37 -11.72 22.94
N PHE A 230 11.29 -12.40 22.23
CA PHE A 230 11.48 -13.86 22.33
C PHE A 230 12.80 -14.29 22.98
N ALA A 231 13.59 -13.35 23.49
CA ALA A 231 14.83 -13.63 24.23
C ALA A 231 14.64 -14.54 25.46
N TRP A 232 13.43 -14.64 26.02
CA TRP A 232 13.15 -15.53 27.14
C TRP A 232 13.19 -17.02 26.73
N VAL A 233 13.02 -17.33 25.45
CA VAL A 233 13.07 -18.71 24.94
C VAL A 233 14.48 -19.29 25.09
N ASP A 234 15.51 -18.45 24.99
CA ASP A 234 16.91 -18.85 25.21
C ASP A 234 17.18 -19.31 26.66
N LYS A 235 16.28 -19.00 27.60
CA LYS A 235 16.38 -19.44 29.01
C LYS A 235 15.76 -20.82 29.27
N LEU A 236 15.10 -21.41 28.27
CA LEU A 236 14.54 -22.76 28.38
C LEU A 236 15.59 -23.83 28.09
N PRO A 237 15.43 -25.06 28.64
CA PRO A 237 16.24 -26.21 28.24
C PRO A 237 16.22 -26.41 26.72
N GLU A 238 17.38 -26.70 26.13
CA GLU A 238 17.60 -26.75 24.67
C GLU A 238 16.58 -27.65 23.94
N PHE A 239 16.25 -28.79 24.55
CA PHE A 239 15.27 -29.75 23.98
C PHE A 239 13.84 -29.20 23.87
N LEU A 240 13.49 -28.12 24.58
CA LEU A 240 12.17 -27.49 24.53
C LEU A 240 12.12 -26.27 23.58
N GLN A 241 13.26 -25.65 23.29
CA GLN A 241 13.32 -24.39 22.55
C GLN A 241 12.66 -24.51 21.18
N GLY A 242 12.95 -25.57 20.42
CA GLY A 242 12.37 -25.78 19.09
C GLY A 242 10.85 -25.93 19.09
N GLY A 243 10.29 -26.67 20.05
CA GLY A 243 8.83 -26.84 20.18
C GLY A 243 8.12 -25.54 20.57
N VAL A 244 8.70 -24.79 21.50
CA VAL A 244 8.16 -23.48 21.93
C VAL A 244 8.22 -22.46 20.79
N MET A 245 9.34 -22.37 20.06
CA MET A 245 9.45 -21.49 18.90
C MET A 245 8.47 -21.86 17.79
N GLY A 246 8.25 -23.16 17.54
CA GLY A 246 7.25 -23.62 16.60
C GLY A 246 5.84 -23.15 16.97
N ALA A 247 5.46 -23.27 18.25
CA ALA A 247 4.16 -22.81 18.74
C ALA A 247 4.01 -21.27 18.64
N ILE A 248 5.04 -20.51 18.99
CA ILE A 248 5.05 -19.04 18.87
C ILE A 248 4.89 -18.62 17.41
N LYS A 249 5.64 -19.21 16.48
CA LYS A 249 5.51 -18.93 15.04
C LYS A 249 4.11 -19.24 14.54
N GLY A 250 3.54 -20.38 14.94
CA GLY A 250 2.17 -20.76 14.60
C GLY A 250 1.12 -19.74 15.08
N ALA A 251 1.21 -19.32 16.35
CA ALA A 251 0.30 -18.34 16.93
C ALA A 251 0.46 -16.95 16.30
N ALA A 252 1.69 -16.50 16.06
CA ALA A 252 1.97 -15.23 15.41
C ALA A 252 1.46 -15.21 13.96
N SER A 253 1.70 -16.28 13.18
CA SER A 253 1.16 -16.42 11.83
C SER A 253 -0.37 -16.39 11.81
N ALA A 254 -1.03 -17.10 12.72
CA ALA A 254 -2.48 -17.10 12.84
C ALA A 254 -3.03 -15.70 13.18
N ALA A 255 -2.39 -14.98 14.10
CA ALA A 255 -2.77 -13.63 14.48
C ALA A 255 -2.59 -12.61 13.35
N ILE A 256 -1.51 -12.74 12.55
CA ILE A 256 -1.28 -11.90 11.38
C ILE A 256 -2.34 -12.19 10.31
N ASN A 257 -2.52 -13.46 9.93
CA ASN A 257 -3.51 -13.86 8.91
C ASN A 257 -4.95 -13.50 9.29
N ALA A 258 -5.27 -13.41 10.59
CA ALA A 258 -6.59 -12.97 11.05
C ALA A 258 -6.82 -11.45 10.89
N LYS A 259 -5.76 -10.64 10.74
CA LYS A 259 -5.84 -9.18 10.69
C LYS A 259 -5.47 -8.58 9.33
N VAL A 260 -4.63 -9.23 8.56
CA VAL A 260 -4.15 -8.69 7.28
C VAL A 260 -4.33 -9.70 6.15
N ASP A 261 -4.73 -9.19 4.98
CA ASP A 261 -4.87 -9.98 3.75
C ASP A 261 -3.59 -9.93 2.92
N PHE A 262 -2.44 -10.12 3.59
CA PHE A 262 -1.16 -10.33 2.90
C PHE A 262 -0.34 -11.42 3.57
N SER A 263 0.30 -12.24 2.75
CA SER A 263 1.14 -13.33 3.24
C SER A 263 2.42 -12.76 3.86
N VAL A 264 2.88 -13.37 4.95
CA VAL A 264 4.21 -13.12 5.53
C VAL A 264 4.91 -14.43 5.84
N GLU A 265 6.22 -14.43 5.75
CA GLU A 265 7.08 -15.52 6.19
C GLU A 265 7.74 -15.12 7.52
N LEU A 266 7.52 -15.90 8.58
CA LEU A 266 8.16 -15.70 9.88
C LEU A 266 9.49 -16.43 9.93
N LEU A 267 10.58 -15.67 9.90
CA LEU A 267 11.93 -16.18 10.08
C LEU A 267 12.41 -15.91 11.49
N GLU A 268 13.11 -16.88 12.04
CA GLU A 268 13.80 -16.72 13.31
C GLU A 268 15.20 -16.22 13.05
N GLN A 269 15.58 -15.17 13.78
CA GLN A 269 16.89 -14.56 13.67
C GLN A 269 17.43 -14.24 15.05
N VAL A 270 18.75 -14.15 15.12
CA VAL A 270 19.45 -13.49 16.22
C VAL A 270 19.92 -12.14 15.68
N GLY A 271 19.46 -11.05 16.28
CA GLY A 271 19.70 -9.70 15.77
C GLY A 271 18.99 -8.65 16.62
N GLY A 272 19.03 -7.39 16.19
CA GLY A 272 18.49 -6.26 16.96
C GLY A 272 19.47 -5.69 18.00
N TYR A 273 19.00 -4.73 18.80
CA TYR A 273 19.83 -3.91 19.72
C TYR A 273 20.63 -4.72 20.75
N ASP A 274 20.07 -5.83 21.23
CA ASP A 274 20.64 -6.67 22.29
C ASP A 274 21.18 -8.01 21.79
N ASN A 275 21.22 -8.21 20.47
CA ASN A 275 21.67 -9.45 19.84
C ASN A 275 20.90 -10.70 20.35
N THR A 276 19.60 -10.55 20.62
CA THR A 276 18.74 -11.61 21.12
C THR A 276 17.88 -12.25 20.03
N ARG A 277 17.20 -13.34 20.38
CA ARG A 277 16.29 -14.05 19.49
C ARG A 277 15.05 -13.21 19.17
N LEU A 278 14.79 -13.00 17.88
CA LEU A 278 13.62 -12.31 17.35
C LEU A 278 12.92 -13.12 16.27
N LEU A 279 11.64 -12.81 16.04
CA LEU A 279 10.95 -13.23 14.81
C LEU A 279 10.86 -12.05 13.86
N GLN A 280 11.42 -12.22 12.67
CA GLN A 280 11.32 -11.27 11.59
C GLN A 280 10.24 -11.75 10.62
N ALA A 281 9.19 -10.95 10.43
CA ALA A 281 8.21 -11.19 9.38
C ALA A 281 8.70 -10.55 8.09
N ARG A 282 8.79 -11.36 7.03
CA ARG A 282 9.17 -10.91 5.70
C ARG A 282 8.00 -11.03 4.74
N ALA A 283 7.92 -10.11 3.79
CA ALA A 283 7.06 -10.31 2.63
C ALA A 283 7.57 -11.54 1.83
N PRO A 284 6.66 -12.28 1.15
CA PRO A 284 7.02 -13.33 0.23
C PRO A 284 8.04 -12.85 -0.81
N SER A 285 8.73 -13.81 -1.42
CA SER A 285 9.59 -13.53 -2.57
C SER A 285 8.78 -12.93 -3.71
N GLN A 286 9.24 -11.80 -4.25
CA GLN A 286 8.57 -11.07 -5.33
C GLN A 286 9.56 -10.76 -6.45
N PRO A 287 9.17 -10.88 -7.73
CA PRO A 287 10.00 -10.38 -8.83
C PRO A 287 10.08 -8.83 -8.78
N PRO A 288 11.23 -8.23 -9.14
CA PRO A 288 11.38 -6.77 -9.21
C PRO A 288 10.56 -6.11 -10.33
N VAL A 289 10.21 -6.89 -11.34
CA VAL A 289 9.63 -6.45 -12.61
C VAL A 289 8.55 -7.45 -13.00
N VAL A 290 7.41 -6.94 -13.42
CA VAL A 290 6.28 -7.74 -13.94
C VAL A 290 5.90 -7.25 -15.33
N LEU A 291 5.13 -8.05 -16.06
CA LEU A 291 4.46 -7.57 -17.27
C LEU A 291 3.15 -6.89 -16.85
N HIS A 292 2.94 -5.65 -17.27
CA HIS A 292 1.71 -4.93 -16.98
C HIS A 292 0.51 -5.68 -17.60
N PRO A 293 -0.55 -6.00 -16.84
CA PRO A 293 -1.57 -6.95 -17.27
C PRO A 293 -2.44 -6.49 -18.45
N VAL A 294 -2.37 -5.21 -18.84
CA VAL A 294 -3.11 -4.69 -20.00
C VAL A 294 -2.20 -4.40 -21.19
N SER A 295 -1.08 -3.72 -20.96
CA SER A 295 -0.18 -3.34 -22.07
C SER A 295 0.81 -4.46 -22.42
N GLY A 296 1.03 -5.43 -21.54
CA GLY A 296 2.04 -6.47 -21.69
C GLY A 296 3.48 -5.94 -21.56
N GLU A 297 3.68 -4.67 -21.23
CA GLU A 297 5.01 -4.08 -21.14
C GLU A 297 5.67 -4.39 -19.80
N PRO A 298 6.97 -4.70 -19.77
CA PRO A 298 7.71 -4.85 -18.52
C PRO A 298 7.74 -3.53 -17.75
N THR A 299 7.40 -3.60 -16.47
CA THR A 299 7.38 -2.44 -15.58
C THR A 299 8.03 -2.76 -14.25
N TRP A 300 8.81 -1.82 -13.74
CA TRP A 300 9.37 -1.88 -12.39
C TRP A 300 8.25 -1.89 -11.34
N PHE A 301 8.06 -3.02 -10.68
CA PHE A 301 6.96 -3.24 -9.74
C PHE A 301 7.47 -3.85 -8.44
N CYS A 302 8.23 -3.03 -7.70
CA CYS A 302 8.70 -3.34 -6.37
C CYS A 302 9.06 -2.04 -5.63
N ASN A 303 9.33 -2.14 -4.33
CA ASN A 303 9.58 -0.99 -3.45
C ASN A 303 11.04 -0.92 -2.96
N VAL A 304 12.00 -1.44 -3.75
CA VAL A 304 13.44 -1.45 -3.35
C VAL A 304 13.95 -0.04 -3.05
N HIS A 305 13.55 0.96 -3.83
CA HIS A 305 14.03 2.33 -3.62
C HIS A 305 13.62 2.90 -2.24
N SER A 306 12.39 2.60 -1.81
CA SER A 306 11.87 2.98 -0.50
C SER A 306 12.53 2.18 0.64
N HIS A 307 12.69 0.86 0.48
CA HIS A 307 13.19 -0.04 1.54
C HIS A 307 14.73 -0.18 1.60
N SER A 308 15.48 0.33 0.63
CA SER A 308 16.94 0.23 0.62
C SER A 308 17.55 1.14 1.68
N SER A 309 18.25 0.54 2.66
CA SER A 309 18.98 1.28 3.69
C SER A 309 20.08 2.17 3.11
N VAL A 310 20.74 1.74 2.03
CA VAL A 310 21.76 2.54 1.33
C VAL A 310 21.14 3.80 0.73
N LEU A 311 20.05 3.65 -0.02
CA LEU A 311 19.39 4.79 -0.66
C LEU A 311 18.76 5.72 0.38
N ARG A 312 18.20 5.16 1.45
CA ARG A 312 17.70 5.95 2.57
C ARG A 312 18.79 6.80 3.24
N LYS A 313 19.93 6.20 3.60
CA LYS A 313 21.07 6.94 4.18
C LYS A 313 21.60 8.02 3.24
N GLN A 314 21.64 7.74 1.93
CA GLN A 314 22.02 8.75 0.93
C GLN A 314 21.04 9.93 0.92
N ARG A 315 19.73 9.68 0.95
CA ARG A 315 18.73 10.76 1.05
C ARG A 315 18.88 11.54 2.35
N GLU A 316 19.05 10.87 3.49
CA GLU A 316 19.29 11.52 4.78
C GLU A 316 20.56 12.41 4.74
N SER A 317 21.61 11.99 4.02
CA SER A 317 22.83 12.80 3.85
C SER A 317 22.63 14.06 2.99
N LEU A 318 21.63 14.06 2.10
CA LEU A 318 21.33 15.17 1.20
C LEU A 318 20.27 16.12 1.78
N TYR A 319 19.22 15.56 2.37
CA TYR A 319 18.03 16.29 2.83
C TYR A 319 17.98 16.45 4.36
N GLY A 320 18.95 15.90 5.09
CA GLY A 320 18.97 15.85 6.55
C GLY A 320 18.30 14.60 7.11
N ALA A 321 18.60 14.28 8.37
CA ALA A 321 18.03 13.13 9.05
C ALA A 321 16.50 13.26 9.17
N GLU A 322 15.79 12.16 8.89
CA GLU A 322 14.35 12.07 9.07
C GLU A 322 14.01 12.25 10.56
N LYS A 323 13.26 13.31 10.90
CA LYS A 323 12.82 13.56 12.28
C LYS A 323 11.59 12.70 12.58
N PHE A 324 11.79 11.58 13.27
CA PHE A 324 10.68 10.76 13.80
C PHE A 324 10.33 11.21 15.21
N GLU A 325 9.46 12.20 15.34
CA GLU A 325 9.07 12.71 16.66
C GLU A 325 7.95 11.88 17.32
N ASP A 326 7.18 11.09 16.56
CA ASP A 326 6.11 10.23 17.10
C ASP A 326 5.53 9.14 16.14
N GLY A 327 5.27 7.95 16.68
CA GLY A 327 4.53 6.85 16.03
C GLY A 327 5.34 5.58 15.68
N ALA A 328 4.63 4.55 15.20
CA ALA A 328 5.05 3.14 15.03
C ALA A 328 6.32 2.85 14.19
N SER A 329 7.02 3.89 13.72
CA SER A 329 8.29 3.83 13.02
C SER A 329 9.52 3.97 13.95
N GLN A 330 9.36 3.96 15.28
CA GLN A 330 10.50 3.72 16.19
C GLN A 330 11.20 2.36 15.97
N ILE A 331 10.72 1.54 15.04
CA ILE A 331 11.38 0.32 14.58
C ILE A 331 12.71 0.61 13.84
N ASN A 332 12.96 1.85 13.36
CA ASN A 332 14.21 2.19 12.66
C ASN A 332 15.03 3.32 13.31
N ASN A 333 14.74 3.73 14.55
CA ASN A 333 15.63 4.64 15.27
C ASN A 333 16.84 3.86 15.80
N TYR A 334 17.90 3.82 15.01
CA TYR A 334 19.22 3.35 15.45
C TYR A 334 20.27 4.40 15.02
N GLU A 335 20.88 5.07 16.00
CA GLU A 335 22.23 5.65 15.85
C GLU A 335 23.27 4.54 15.61
#